data_AF-A0A0R3DND7-F1
#
_entry.id   AF-A0A0R3DND7-F1
#
_cell.length_a   1.000
_cell.length_b   1.000
_cell.length_c   1.000
_cell.angle_alpha   90.00
_cell.angle_beta   90.00
_cell.angle_gamma   90.00
#
_symmetry.space_group_name_H-M   'P 1'
#
loop_
_entity.id
_entity.type
_entity.pdbx_description
1 polymer ?
#
loop_
_entity_poly.entity_id
_entity_poly.type
_entity_poly.pdbx_seq_one_letter_code
_entity_poly.pdbx_strand_id
1 'polypeptide(L)'
;MTKASIDLQDLRRRIYVKAKAEPSWRFWGLYVHVCQMETLRATYEMAKENDGAPGIDGVTFEAIETQGVEALLEQLRGELIGRTYQPLPARRQEIPKDGGKVRVLSIPAIRDRVVEGALKLILEPVFEADFQPGSYG
;
A
#
# COMPACT_ATOMS: atom_id res chain seq x y z
N MET A 1 1.84 6.07 -29.40
CA MET A 1 1.45 7.25 -28.61
C MET A 1 1.47 6.84 -27.15
N THR A 2 2.62 7.01 -26.49
CA THR A 2 2.77 6.80 -25.04
C THR A 2 1.97 7.90 -24.37
N LYS A 3 0.77 7.58 -23.88
CA LYS A 3 0.02 8.49 -23.02
C LYS A 3 0.94 8.85 -21.85
N ALA A 4 1.11 10.15 -21.58
CA ALA A 4 1.79 10.62 -20.38
C ALA A 4 1.21 9.88 -19.16
N SER A 5 2.06 9.49 -18.20
CA SER A 5 1.55 8.88 -16.97
C SER A 5 0.59 9.88 -16.31
N ILE A 6 -0.59 9.38 -15.95
CA ILE A 6 -1.54 10.15 -15.16
C ILE A 6 -0.95 10.18 -13.76
N ASP A 7 -0.75 11.38 -13.21
CA ASP A 7 -0.36 11.56 -11.81
C ASP A 7 -1.27 10.74 -10.89
N LEU A 8 -0.68 10.04 -9.92
CA LEU A 8 -1.39 9.14 -9.02
C LEU A 8 -2.58 9.83 -8.31
N GLN A 9 -2.48 11.11 -7.97
CA GLN A 9 -3.61 11.84 -7.38
C GLN A 9 -4.75 12.05 -8.38
N ASP A 10 -4.43 12.38 -9.63
CA ASP A 10 -5.39 12.51 -10.72
C ASP A 10 -6.10 11.18 -11.02
N LEU A 11 -5.37 10.07 -11.00
CA LEU A 11 -5.95 8.73 -11.13
C LEU A 11 -6.95 8.47 -10.00
N ARG A 12 -6.54 8.68 -8.74
CA ARG A 12 -7.40 8.48 -7.56
C ARG A 12 -8.65 9.35 -7.61
N ARG A 13 -8.51 10.62 -7.99
CA ARG A 13 -9.63 11.55 -8.18
C ARG A 13 -10.62 11.06 -9.24
N ARG A 14 -10.13 10.54 -10.37
CA ARG A 14 -11.00 10.00 -11.44
C ARG A 14 -11.75 8.75 -10.98
N ILE A 15 -11.09 7.87 -10.23
CA ILE A 15 -11.73 6.69 -9.64
C ILE A 15 -12.85 7.13 -8.69
N TYR A 16 -12.56 8.06 -7.77
CA TYR A 16 -13.55 8.60 -6.83
C TYR A 16 -14.75 9.22 -7.55
N VAL A 17 -14.52 10.12 -8.51
CA VAL A 17 -15.61 10.80 -9.25
C VAL A 17 -16.49 9.78 -9.97
N LYS A 18 -15.89 8.76 -10.59
CA LYS A 18 -16.63 7.71 -11.27
C LYS A 18 -17.44 6.86 -10.29
N ALA A 19 -16.84 6.45 -9.16
CA ALA A 19 -17.52 5.68 -8.12
C ALA A 19 -18.71 6.45 -7.54
N LYS A 20 -18.52 7.75 -7.28
CA LYS A 20 -19.57 8.62 -6.73
C LYS A 20 -20.72 8.86 -7.71
N ALA A 21 -20.41 9.03 -9.00
CA ALA A 21 -21.42 9.29 -10.02
C ALA A 21 -22.22 8.03 -10.38
N GLU A 22 -21.60 6.85 -10.35
CA GLU A 22 -22.22 5.58 -10.76
C GLU A 22 -21.96 4.48 -9.71
N PRO A 23 -22.76 4.40 -8.63
CA PRO A 23 -22.52 3.45 -7.53
C PRO A 23 -22.55 1.96 -7.93
N SER A 24 -23.22 1.62 -9.04
CA SER A 24 -23.25 0.26 -9.57
C SER A 24 -22.06 -0.07 -10.49
N TRP A 25 -21.19 0.90 -10.77
CA TRP A 25 -20.06 0.73 -11.68
C TRP A 25 -19.07 -0.29 -11.14
N ARG A 26 -18.53 -1.12 -12.04
CA ARG A 26 -17.51 -2.11 -11.72
C ARG A 26 -16.19 -1.69 -12.34
N PHE A 27 -15.19 -1.45 -11.49
CA PHE A 27 -13.85 -1.10 -11.93
C PHE A 27 -13.08 -2.35 -12.34
N TRP A 28 -12.94 -2.54 -13.64
CA TRP A 28 -12.08 -3.57 -14.21
C TRP A 28 -10.64 -3.05 -14.31
N GLY A 29 -9.68 -3.88 -13.94
CA GLY A 29 -8.26 -3.58 -14.18
C GLY A 29 -7.56 -2.73 -13.13
N LEU A 30 -8.15 -2.44 -11.96
CA LEU A 30 -7.49 -1.68 -10.89
C LEU A 30 -6.12 -2.25 -10.50
N TYR A 31 -5.95 -3.58 -10.56
CA TYR A 31 -4.69 -4.25 -10.27
C TYR A 31 -3.51 -3.74 -11.11
N VAL A 32 -3.74 -3.29 -12.35
CA VAL A 32 -2.67 -2.74 -13.19
C VAL A 32 -2.05 -1.49 -12.59
N HIS A 33 -2.84 -0.72 -11.84
CA HIS A 33 -2.41 0.50 -11.17
C HIS A 33 -1.63 0.17 -9.89
N VAL A 34 -2.01 -0.88 -9.16
CA VAL A 34 -1.24 -1.39 -8.00
C VAL A 34 0.18 -1.76 -8.42
N CYS A 35 0.35 -2.38 -9.61
CA CYS A 35 1.65 -2.80 -10.12
C CYS A 35 2.50 -1.67 -10.76
N GLN A 36 2.02 -0.42 -10.83
CA GLN A 36 2.80 0.66 -11.42
C GLN A 36 3.96 1.06 -10.51
N MET A 37 5.12 1.32 -11.10
CA MET A 37 6.29 1.81 -10.35
C MET A 37 5.98 3.11 -9.61
N GLU A 38 5.18 4.00 -10.19
CA GLU A 38 4.75 5.23 -9.54
C GLU A 38 3.99 4.96 -8.22
N THR A 39 3.08 3.99 -8.22
CA THR A 39 2.31 3.61 -7.04
C THR A 39 3.18 2.90 -5.99
N LEU A 40 4.06 2.00 -6.42
CA LEU A 40 4.99 1.32 -5.51
C LEU A 40 6.01 2.29 -4.87
N ARG A 41 6.52 3.27 -5.63
CA ARG A 41 7.39 4.34 -5.10
C ARG A 41 6.66 5.19 -4.08
N ALA A 42 5.48 5.71 -4.43
CA ALA A 42 4.70 6.55 -3.52
C ALA A 42 4.41 5.85 -2.19
N THR A 43 4.14 4.54 -2.24
CA THR A 43 3.79 3.76 -1.04
C THR A 43 5.00 3.34 -0.23
N TYR A 44 6.17 3.17 -0.86
CA TYR A 44 7.43 3.06 -0.14
C TYR A 44 7.75 4.33 0.63
N GLU A 45 7.66 5.51 0.01
CA GLU A 45 7.90 6.79 0.70
C GLU A 45 6.94 6.97 1.88
N MET A 46 5.64 6.71 1.69
CA MET A 46 4.65 6.74 2.78
C MET A 46 4.98 5.73 3.90
N ALA A 47 5.43 4.52 3.55
CA ALA A 47 5.81 3.52 4.55
C ALA A 47 7.04 3.95 5.35
N LYS A 48 7.99 4.63 4.71
CA LYS A 48 9.21 5.18 5.30
C LYS A 48 8.91 6.38 6.20
N GLU A 49 8.03 7.29 5.78
CA GLU A 49 7.59 8.43 6.60
C GLU A 49 6.93 7.98 7.91
N ASN A 50 6.25 6.83 7.91
CA ASN A 50 5.68 6.23 9.12
C ASN A 50 6.73 5.62 10.06
N ASP A 51 7.98 5.46 9.62
CA ASP A 51 9.13 4.96 10.38
C ASP A 51 8.84 3.69 11.20
N GLY A 52 8.05 2.79 10.62
CA GLY A 52 7.60 1.58 11.33
C GLY A 52 8.70 0.53 11.43
N ALA A 53 8.80 -0.10 12.61
CA ALA A 53 9.75 -1.18 12.92
C ALA A 53 9.78 -2.31 11.86
N PRO A 54 10.93 -3.02 11.72
CA PRO A 54 11.06 -4.10 10.74
C PRO A 54 10.10 -5.26 11.02
N GLY A 55 9.75 -5.98 9.95
CA GLY A 55 8.90 -7.17 10.00
C GLY A 55 9.65 -8.42 10.48
N ILE A 56 9.13 -9.60 10.13
CA ILE A 56 9.70 -10.88 10.59
C ILE A 56 11.06 -11.21 9.95
N ASP A 57 11.32 -10.64 8.77
CA ASP A 57 12.57 -10.77 8.01
C ASP A 57 13.69 -9.87 8.56
N GLY A 58 13.38 -8.95 9.47
CA GLY A 58 14.36 -8.05 10.08
C GLY A 58 14.90 -6.96 9.14
N VAL A 59 14.39 -6.87 7.90
CA VAL A 59 14.86 -5.88 6.93
C VAL A 59 14.41 -4.47 7.35
N THR A 60 15.36 -3.54 7.43
CA THR A 60 15.12 -2.14 7.80
C THR A 60 15.10 -1.23 6.58
N PHE A 61 14.60 0.01 6.74
CA PHE A 61 14.64 1.00 5.67
C PHE A 61 16.08 1.34 5.27
N GLU A 62 17.00 1.48 6.24
CA GLU A 62 18.40 1.79 5.94
C GLU A 62 19.07 0.67 5.12
N ALA A 63 18.74 -0.59 5.42
CA ALA A 63 19.23 -1.74 4.66
C ALA A 63 18.72 -1.72 3.21
N ILE A 64 17.45 -1.38 2.99
CA ILE A 64 16.85 -1.25 1.66
C ILE A 64 17.52 -0.10 0.89
N GLU A 65 17.71 1.06 1.53
CA GLU A 65 18.34 2.22 0.88
C GLU A 65 19.79 1.95 0.50
N THR A 66 20.51 1.21 1.34
CA THR A 66 21.90 0.79 1.05
C THR A 66 21.95 -0.16 -0.15
N GLN A 67 20.98 -1.06 -0.29
CA GLN A 67 20.90 -2.01 -1.41
C GLN A 67 20.30 -1.38 -2.68
N GLY A 68 19.58 -0.27 -2.53
CA GLY A 68 18.87 0.44 -3.59
C GLY A 68 17.37 0.17 -3.55
N VAL A 69 16.58 1.21 -3.29
CA VAL A 69 15.11 1.16 -3.23
C VAL A 69 14.52 0.62 -4.55
N GLU A 70 15.03 1.07 -5.68
CA GLU A 70 14.54 0.63 -7.01
C GLU A 70 14.64 -0.87 -7.20
N ALA A 71 15.67 -1.53 -6.67
CA ALA A 71 15.82 -2.98 -6.82
C ALA A 71 14.69 -3.73 -6.12
N LEU A 72 14.30 -3.30 -4.91
CA LEU A 72 13.15 -3.84 -4.19
C LEU A 72 11.85 -3.61 -4.97
N LEU A 73 11.63 -2.39 -5.48
CA LEU A 73 10.39 -2.03 -6.16
C LEU A 73 10.25 -2.76 -7.51
N GLU A 74 11.34 -2.93 -8.25
CA GLU A 74 11.36 -3.72 -9.48
C GLU A 74 11.09 -5.21 -9.21
N GLN A 75 11.69 -5.76 -8.14
CA GLN A 75 11.39 -7.13 -7.71
C GLN A 75 9.90 -7.28 -7.37
N LEU A 76 9.36 -6.41 -6.51
CA LEU A 76 7.94 -6.43 -6.13
C LEU A 76 7.04 -6.31 -7.35
N ARG A 77 7.34 -5.38 -8.27
CA ARG A 77 6.59 -5.23 -9.51
C ARG A 77 6.61 -6.50 -10.35
N GLY A 78 7.78 -7.13 -10.50
CA GLY A 78 7.93 -8.38 -11.22
C GLY A 78 7.07 -9.49 -10.62
N GLU A 79 7.11 -9.66 -9.30
CA GLU A 79 6.32 -10.65 -8.59
C GLU A 79 4.80 -10.38 -8.66
N LEU A 80 4.38 -9.12 -8.56
CA LEU A 80 2.98 -8.72 -8.66
C LEU A 80 2.42 -8.95 -10.08
N ILE A 81 3.18 -8.60 -11.11
CA ILE A 81 2.81 -8.86 -12.50
C ILE A 81 2.79 -10.37 -12.78
N GLY A 82 3.81 -11.09 -12.28
CA GLY A 82 3.96 -12.54 -12.42
C GLY A 82 3.00 -13.36 -11.56
N ARG A 83 2.23 -12.72 -10.66
CA ARG A 83 1.34 -13.39 -9.70
C ARG A 83 2.07 -14.37 -8.77
N THR A 84 3.33 -14.07 -8.44
CA THR A 84 4.17 -14.88 -7.56
C THR A 84 4.44 -14.22 -6.20
N TYR A 85 3.97 -12.99 -5.99
CA TYR A 85 4.10 -12.29 -4.71
C TYR A 85 3.40 -13.09 -3.61
N GLN A 86 4.14 -13.36 -2.53
CA GLN A 86 3.66 -14.05 -1.33
C GLN A 86 3.99 -13.17 -0.12
N PRO A 87 2.98 -12.69 0.64
CA PRO A 87 3.22 -11.87 1.82
C PRO A 87 3.90 -12.71 2.92
N LEU A 88 4.74 -12.06 3.72
CA LEU A 88 5.38 -12.69 4.87
C LEU A 88 4.44 -12.69 6.08
N PRO A 89 4.59 -13.64 7.02
CA PRO A 89 3.90 -13.57 8.30
C PRO A 89 4.24 -12.27 9.04
N ALA A 90 3.23 -11.55 9.53
CA ALA A 90 3.46 -10.35 10.33
C ALA A 90 4.17 -10.70 11.65
N ARG A 91 5.17 -9.90 12.03
CA ARG A 91 5.87 -10.04 13.31
C ARG A 91 4.96 -9.57 14.45
N ARG A 92 4.81 -10.38 15.50
CA ARG A 92 4.06 -9.98 16.70
C ARG A 92 4.98 -9.24 17.67
N GLN A 93 4.55 -8.07 18.13
CA GLN A 93 5.25 -7.29 19.14
C GLN A 93 4.27 -6.94 20.26
N GLU A 94 4.61 -7.32 21.49
CA GLU A 94 3.84 -6.88 22.65
C GLU A 94 4.34 -5.51 23.10
N ILE A 95 3.39 -4.59 23.34
CA ILE A 95 3.65 -3.30 23.97
C ILE A 95 2.76 -3.14 25.21
N PRO A 96 3.27 -2.55 26.30
CA PRO A 96 2.47 -2.29 27.49
C PRO A 96 1.29 -1.35 27.19
N LYS A 97 0.17 -1.58 27.88
CA LYS A 97 -0.97 -0.66 27.98
C LYS A 97 -1.22 -0.34 29.45
N ASP A 98 -1.88 0.78 29.73
CA ASP A 98 -2.32 1.14 31.07
C ASP A 98 -3.11 0.00 31.75
N GLY A 99 -2.88 -0.15 33.05
CA GLY A 99 -3.56 -1.15 33.88
C GLY A 99 -3.03 -2.59 33.72
N GLY A 100 -1.77 -2.76 33.29
CA GLY A 100 -1.11 -4.07 33.22
C GLY A 100 -1.55 -4.96 32.06
N LYS A 101 -2.31 -4.42 31.10
CA LYS A 101 -2.70 -5.11 29.87
C LYS A 101 -1.61 -4.98 28.82
N VAL A 102 -1.61 -5.88 27.83
CA VAL A 102 -0.71 -5.80 26.68
C VAL A 102 -1.51 -5.53 25.40
N ARG A 103 -0.97 -4.71 24.50
CA ARG A 103 -1.43 -4.61 23.12
C ARG A 103 -0.44 -5.39 22.25
N VAL A 104 -0.95 -6.32 21.46
CA VAL A 104 -0.13 -7.03 20.48
C VAL A 104 -0.25 -6.29 19.15
N LEU A 105 0.87 -5.79 18.65
CA LEU A 105 0.99 -5.25 17.31
C LEU A 105 1.33 -6.38 16.33
N SER A 106 0.74 -6.33 15.15
CA SER A 106 1.14 -7.12 13.99
C SER A 106 1.91 -6.19 13.06
N ILE A 107 3.19 -6.47 12.84
CA ILE A 107 4.11 -5.62 12.09
C ILE A 107 4.49 -6.35 10.79
N PRO A 108 3.94 -5.95 9.62
CA PRO A 108 4.31 -6.54 8.34
C PRO A 108 5.74 -6.19 7.94
N ALA A 109 6.34 -7.00 7.06
CA ALA A 109 7.61 -6.64 6.43
C ALA A 109 7.48 -5.36 5.59
N ILE A 110 8.57 -4.61 5.40
CA ILE A 110 8.52 -3.35 4.64
C ILE A 110 7.99 -3.60 3.23
N ARG A 111 8.44 -4.69 2.58
CA ARG A 111 7.95 -5.10 1.26
C ARG A 111 6.43 -5.28 1.22
N ASP A 112 5.85 -5.80 2.30
CA ASP A 112 4.40 -6.06 2.38
C ASP A 112 3.65 -4.76 2.63
N ARG A 113 4.20 -3.86 3.47
CA ARG A 113 3.65 -2.51 3.68
C ARG A 113 3.57 -1.71 2.37
N VAL A 114 4.55 -1.85 1.48
CA VAL A 114 4.51 -1.22 0.14
C VAL A 114 3.33 -1.76 -0.67
N VAL A 115 3.16 -3.08 -0.73
CA VAL A 115 2.08 -3.73 -1.49
C VAL A 115 0.70 -3.42 -0.90
N GLU A 116 0.56 -3.47 0.43
CA GLU A 116 -0.64 -3.08 1.17
C GLU A 116 -0.98 -1.60 0.92
N GLY A 117 0.02 -0.72 0.97
CA GLY A 117 -0.13 0.69 0.65
C GLY A 117 -0.58 0.92 -0.79
N ALA A 118 -0.05 0.16 -1.76
CA ALA A 118 -0.44 0.25 -3.16
C ALA A 118 -1.88 -0.20 -3.38
N LEU A 119 -2.29 -1.29 -2.74
CA LEU A 119 -3.69 -1.71 -2.72
C LEU A 119 -4.57 -0.61 -2.12
N LYS A 120 -4.19 -0.07 -0.96
CA LYS A 120 -4.93 1.02 -0.30
C LYS A 120 -5.09 2.23 -1.22
N LEU A 121 -4.00 2.77 -1.78
CA LEU A 121 -4.06 3.97 -2.62
C LEU A 121 -5.00 3.84 -3.81
N ILE A 122 -5.08 2.64 -4.42
CA ILE A 122 -5.90 2.40 -5.60
C ILE A 122 -7.36 2.09 -5.25
N LEU A 123 -7.61 1.40 -4.13
CA LEU A 123 -8.96 0.98 -3.73
C LEU A 123 -9.69 2.03 -2.88
N GLU A 124 -8.97 2.80 -2.06
CA GLU A 124 -9.55 3.80 -1.16
C GLU A 124 -10.51 4.78 -1.85
N PRO A 125 -10.24 5.33 -3.05
CA PRO A 125 -11.18 6.22 -3.73
C PRO A 125 -12.54 5.58 -4.06
N VAL A 126 -12.58 4.24 -4.20
CA VAL A 126 -13.84 3.51 -4.40
C VAL A 126 -14.63 3.47 -3.09
N PHE A 127 -13.97 3.12 -1.98
CA PHE A 127 -14.62 3.03 -0.68
C PHE A 127 -15.04 4.39 -0.12
N GLU A 128 -14.21 5.42 -0.28
CA GLU A 128 -14.51 6.79 0.14
C GLU A 128 -15.78 7.34 -0.53
N ALA A 129 -16.09 6.91 -1.75
CA ALA A 129 -17.31 7.33 -2.44
C ALA A 129 -18.59 6.79 -1.77
N ASP A 130 -18.47 5.63 -1.10
CA ASP A 130 -19.58 4.86 -0.52
C ASP A 130 -19.72 5.05 0.99
N PHE A 131 -18.71 5.57 1.69
CA PHE A 131 -18.79 5.80 3.12
C PHE A 131 -19.93 6.74 3.51
N GLN A 132 -20.59 6.42 4.65
CA GLN A 132 -21.69 7.20 5.17
C GLN A 132 -21.19 8.55 5.72
N PRO A 133 -21.98 9.63 5.56
CA PRO A 133 -21.74 10.87 6.31
C PRO A 133 -21.74 10.57 7.81
N GLY A 134 -20.59 10.75 8.48
CA GLY A 134 -20.43 10.45 9.91
C GLY A 134 -19.56 9.23 10.23
N SER A 135 -18.98 8.55 9.24
CA SER A 135 -17.95 7.53 9.46
C SER A 135 -16.57 8.17 9.56
N TYR A 136 -15.91 8.10 10.74
CA TYR A 136 -14.66 8.84 11.02
C TYR A 136 -13.45 7.97 11.38
N GLY A 137 -13.60 6.65 11.44
CA GLY A 137 -12.53 5.75 11.87
C GLY A 137 -12.78 4.30 11.48
#